data_AF-A0A2V7YLG2-F1
#
_entry.id   AF-A0A2V7YLG2-F1
#
_cell.length_a   1.000
_cell.length_b   1.000
_cell.length_c   1.000
_cell.angle_alpha   90.00
_cell.angle_beta   90.00
_cell.angle_gamma   90.00
#
_symmetry.space_group_name_H-M   'P 1'
#
loop_
_entity.id
_entity.type
_entity.pdbx_description
1 polymer ?
#
loop_
_entity_poly.entity_id
_entity_poly.type
_entity_poly.pdbx_seq_one_letter_code
_entity_poly.pdbx_strand_id
1 'polypeptide(L)'
;KLQPGSVALRINLARVRDLKRQAEEERYTNVRQEVTAERSRDEIDSSQYAGLAQYYMAKDETSKAIELLEIAKLKTPNNYRPFEILGRLYFSQGEWELARAEIQSARKLNPFDRGLAEISGRIEFELKNFDVSLNEFIDSFLLATDQKGESTEAVRRMINTLKRIKNLDSKELNSRIKSRVQNLQACTERLELRKENLFKFETRKDLKEIVEKISRDAEKRGSVANMQTDLRKLGVFQHMKDEQIARLSKFARVQDLQQGAYIFREEDRSMDFYVVKNGRIEIRKDTPFGPQILGSLEHDTIFGEMNFIDRTHRSSDAIAVEPSACYTFSFSALDQLMDQEKELAVGLHWAFWRSLSEKVRDANEQLKLFFQEDAKKGAGRKRAEGKREVQQVTVKSEEKVDLFKERGLSAAEMKLLATFSTEEKFREGSMIFREGEKGDKLYIVLDGRVRISKFIPGVGEEALTVLDRGDFFGEMALIDDKARSADAKAHDGDATVLSIDRATLNEILSMDPHASLQFLNLLCRMISRRLREINEKIVQWKYMSGGF
;
A
#
# COMPACT_ATOMS: atom_id res chain seq x y z
N LYS A 1 -4.12 24.15 -12.43
CA LYS A 1 -4.21 25.47 -11.76
C LYS A 1 -5.52 26.14 -12.20
N LEU A 2 -6.53 26.25 -11.34
CA LEU A 2 -7.81 26.88 -11.66
C LEU A 2 -7.70 28.41 -11.52
N GLN A 3 -8.23 29.17 -12.49
CA GLN A 3 -8.16 30.63 -12.50
C GLN A 3 -9.35 31.27 -11.75
N PRO A 4 -9.13 32.20 -10.80
CA PRO A 4 -10.17 32.78 -9.93
C PRO A 4 -11.28 33.57 -10.64
N GLY A 5 -11.07 33.96 -11.90
CA GLY A 5 -12.05 34.68 -12.70
C GLY A 5 -13.00 33.79 -13.51
N SER A 6 -12.82 32.46 -13.43
CA SER A 6 -13.58 31.50 -14.25
C SER A 6 -15.09 31.66 -14.08
N VAL A 7 -15.78 31.80 -15.21
CA VAL A 7 -17.25 31.85 -15.27
C VAL A 7 -17.87 30.58 -14.66
N ALA A 8 -17.19 29.43 -14.78
CA ALA A 8 -17.61 28.19 -14.13
C ALA A 8 -17.60 28.28 -12.60
N LEU A 9 -16.64 29.01 -12.00
CA LEU A 9 -16.58 29.24 -10.55
C LEU A 9 -17.75 30.12 -10.07
N ARG A 10 -18.10 31.15 -10.85
CA ARG A 10 -19.23 32.06 -10.52
C ARG A 10 -20.58 31.37 -10.68
N ILE A 11 -20.74 30.55 -11.71
CA ILE A 11 -21.95 29.74 -11.94
C ILE A 11 -22.11 28.72 -10.79
N ASN A 12 -21.02 28.06 -10.38
CA ASN A 12 -21.07 27.10 -9.28
C ASN A 12 -21.33 27.79 -7.92
N LEU A 13 -20.75 28.98 -7.67
CA LEU A 13 -21.04 29.77 -6.46
C LEU A 13 -22.49 30.28 -6.41
N ALA A 14 -23.07 30.68 -7.54
CA ALA A 14 -24.47 31.08 -7.62
C ALA A 14 -25.41 29.89 -7.37
N ARG A 15 -25.10 28.73 -7.98
CA ARG A 15 -25.84 27.48 -7.79
C ARG A 15 -25.79 26.98 -6.35
N VAL A 16 -24.66 27.12 -5.67
CA VAL A 16 -24.51 26.79 -4.23
C VAL A 16 -25.33 27.74 -3.34
N ARG A 17 -25.49 29.02 -3.70
CA ARG A 17 -26.36 29.95 -2.96
C ARG A 17 -27.85 29.63 -3.15
N ASP A 18 -28.24 29.23 -4.35
CA ASP A 18 -29.61 28.76 -4.63
C ASP A 18 -29.91 27.43 -3.92
N LEU A 19 -28.95 26.50 -3.92
CA LEU A 19 -29.04 25.24 -3.17
C LEU A 19 -29.09 25.46 -1.64
N LYS A 20 -28.39 26.47 -1.11
CA LYS A 20 -28.43 26.85 0.31
C LYS A 20 -29.80 27.44 0.71
N ARG A 21 -30.43 28.19 -0.20
CA ARG A 21 -31.77 28.77 0.00
C ARG A 21 -32.89 27.71 -0.09
N GLN A 22 -32.75 26.74 -0.99
CA GLN A 22 -33.66 25.59 -1.07
C GLN A 22 -33.49 24.62 0.12
N ALA A 23 -32.27 24.48 0.64
CA ALA A 23 -31.96 23.64 1.80
C ALA A 23 -32.53 24.16 3.14
N GLU A 24 -32.95 25.42 3.21
CA GLU A 24 -33.63 25.98 4.39
C GLU A 24 -35.14 25.65 4.43
N GLU A 25 -35.78 25.35 3.28
CA GLU A 25 -37.23 25.12 3.18
C GLU A 25 -37.67 23.63 3.21
N GLU A 26 -36.85 22.67 2.79
CA GLU A 26 -37.27 21.26 2.64
C GLU A 26 -36.48 20.26 3.51
N ARG A 27 -36.37 20.57 4.81
CA ARG A 27 -35.72 19.69 5.78
C ARG A 27 -36.57 18.44 6.04
N TYR A 28 -35.93 17.27 5.89
CA TYR A 28 -36.39 15.90 6.19
C TYR A 28 -37.18 15.19 5.09
N THR A 29 -36.52 14.51 4.15
CA THR A 29 -36.41 13.01 4.20
C THR A 29 -35.52 12.37 3.11
N ASN A 30 -35.19 13.03 1.98
CA ASN A 30 -34.62 12.30 0.82
C ASN A 30 -33.14 12.55 0.44
N VAL A 31 -32.38 13.32 1.24
CA VAL A 31 -31.01 13.75 0.90
C VAL A 31 -29.98 12.62 0.80
N ARG A 32 -30.23 11.45 1.40
CA ARG A 32 -29.23 10.37 1.41
C ARG A 32 -29.11 9.63 0.07
N GLN A 33 -30.15 9.67 -0.77
CA GLN A 33 -30.18 8.94 -2.04
C GLN A 33 -29.64 9.79 -3.20
N GLU A 34 -29.93 11.09 -3.24
CA GLU A 34 -29.44 12.00 -4.29
C GLU A 34 -27.96 12.37 -4.11
N VAL A 35 -27.46 12.48 -2.87
CA VAL A 35 -26.03 12.73 -2.59
C VAL A 35 -25.13 11.59 -3.08
N THR A 36 -25.64 10.37 -3.22
CA THR A 36 -24.91 9.26 -3.83
C THR A 36 -24.84 9.37 -5.36
N ALA A 37 -25.81 10.02 -6.00
CA ALA A 37 -25.86 10.17 -7.45
C ALA A 37 -24.99 11.33 -7.96
N GLU A 38 -24.89 12.42 -7.20
CA GLU A 38 -24.07 13.60 -7.55
C GLU A 38 -22.55 13.43 -7.32
N ARG A 39 -22.12 12.36 -6.63
CA ARG A 39 -20.68 12.03 -6.44
C ARG A 39 -19.88 11.78 -7.72
N SER A 40 -20.53 11.78 -8.88
CA SER A 40 -19.97 11.35 -10.16
C SER A 40 -19.60 12.45 -11.15
N ARG A 41 -19.82 13.76 -10.85
CA ARG A 41 -19.50 14.83 -11.81
C ARG A 41 -18.94 16.10 -11.16
N ASP A 42 -17.63 16.29 -11.32
CA ASP A 42 -16.90 17.58 -11.24
C ASP A 42 -16.89 18.40 -9.93
N GLU A 43 -16.45 17.83 -8.80
CA GLU A 43 -16.29 18.62 -7.57
C GLU A 43 -14.88 18.63 -6.95
N ILE A 44 -14.40 19.85 -6.68
CA ILE A 44 -13.21 20.21 -5.90
C ILE A 44 -13.16 19.41 -4.58
N ASP A 45 -12.04 18.74 -4.33
CA ASP A 45 -11.80 17.92 -3.14
C ASP A 45 -11.73 18.79 -1.85
N SER A 46 -12.14 18.24 -0.70
CA SER A 46 -12.07 18.90 0.62
C SER A 46 -10.67 19.39 0.97
N SER A 47 -9.63 18.68 0.52
CA SER A 47 -8.23 19.10 0.61
C SER A 47 -7.96 20.43 -0.10
N GLN A 48 -8.64 20.70 -1.22
CA GLN A 48 -8.50 21.92 -2.01
C GLN A 48 -9.18 23.10 -1.32
N TYR A 49 -10.32 22.90 -0.64
CA TYR A 49 -10.95 23.94 0.18
C TYR A 49 -10.09 24.32 1.39
N ALA A 50 -9.48 23.33 2.07
CA ALA A 50 -8.53 23.59 3.16
C ALA A 50 -7.29 24.36 2.66
N GLY A 51 -6.76 24.03 1.47
CA GLY A 51 -5.66 24.77 0.85
C GLY A 51 -6.04 26.20 0.44
N LEU A 52 -7.24 26.41 -0.10
CA LEU A 52 -7.77 27.74 -0.42
C LEU A 52 -7.98 28.58 0.85
N ALA A 53 -8.47 27.96 1.93
CA ALA A 53 -8.61 28.64 3.21
C ALA A 53 -7.26 29.17 3.72
N GLN A 54 -6.21 28.35 3.69
CA GLN A 54 -4.86 28.76 4.06
C GLN A 54 -4.33 29.92 3.17
N TYR A 55 -4.65 29.90 1.88
CA TYR A 55 -4.32 31.00 0.97
C TYR A 55 -5.04 32.31 1.34
N TYR A 56 -6.34 32.25 1.71
CA TYR A 56 -7.07 33.43 2.17
C TYR A 56 -6.65 33.91 3.56
N MET A 57 -6.25 32.99 4.45
CA MET A 57 -5.62 33.34 5.73
C MET A 57 -4.32 34.12 5.53
N ALA A 58 -3.49 33.72 4.56
CA ALA A 58 -2.26 34.44 4.23
C ALA A 58 -2.48 35.83 3.62
N LYS A 59 -3.73 36.17 3.25
CA LYS A 59 -4.15 37.48 2.74
C LYS A 59 -4.98 38.29 3.73
N ASP A 60 -5.02 37.87 5.00
CA ASP A 60 -5.87 38.45 6.05
C ASP A 60 -7.38 38.44 5.75
N GLU A 61 -7.83 37.64 4.77
CA GLU A 61 -9.24 37.49 4.39
C GLU A 61 -9.92 36.40 5.23
N THR A 62 -9.96 36.63 6.54
CA THR A 62 -10.31 35.61 7.53
C THR A 62 -11.73 35.06 7.40
N SER A 63 -12.72 35.90 7.08
CA SER A 63 -14.11 35.46 6.91
C SER A 63 -14.28 34.45 5.77
N LYS A 64 -13.54 34.63 4.67
CA LYS A 64 -13.57 33.69 3.54
C LYS A 64 -12.84 32.39 3.88
N ALA A 65 -11.75 32.47 4.64
CA ALA A 65 -11.07 31.28 5.12
C ALA A 65 -11.95 30.43 6.02
N ILE A 66 -12.71 31.05 6.94
CA ILE A 66 -13.67 30.36 7.81
C ILE A 66 -14.76 29.67 6.96
N GLU A 67 -15.37 30.38 6.02
CA GLU A 67 -16.42 29.82 5.15
C GLU A 67 -15.91 28.60 4.35
N LEU A 68 -14.68 28.67 3.83
CA LEU A 68 -14.05 27.56 3.12
C LEU A 68 -13.74 26.37 4.04
N LEU A 69 -13.34 26.61 5.29
CA LEU A 69 -13.11 25.55 6.28
C LEU A 69 -14.40 24.90 6.75
N GLU A 70 -15.49 25.65 6.90
CA GLU A 70 -16.81 25.11 7.19
C GLU A 70 -17.31 24.22 6.05
N ILE A 71 -17.15 24.66 4.80
CA ILE A 71 -17.44 23.84 3.62
C ILE A 71 -16.56 22.57 3.62
N ALA A 72 -15.27 22.69 3.93
CA ALA A 72 -14.36 21.55 4.00
C ALA A 72 -14.78 20.53 5.07
N LYS A 73 -15.21 20.99 6.26
CA LYS A 73 -15.74 20.16 7.36
C LYS A 73 -17.01 19.42 6.95
N LEU A 74 -17.93 20.10 6.26
CA LEU A 74 -19.17 19.48 5.79
C LEU A 74 -18.91 18.42 4.71
N LYS A 75 -17.95 18.66 3.81
CA LYS A 75 -17.56 17.69 2.77
C LYS A 75 -16.82 16.47 3.32
N THR A 76 -15.93 16.64 4.31
CA THR A 76 -15.22 15.51 4.94
C THR A 76 -15.25 15.55 6.48
N PRO A 77 -16.36 15.11 7.12
CA PRO A 77 -16.53 15.18 8.58
C PRO A 77 -15.50 14.36 9.37
N ASN A 78 -14.86 13.37 8.74
CA ASN A 78 -13.88 12.47 9.37
C ASN A 78 -12.43 12.96 9.23
N ASN A 79 -12.20 14.07 8.54
CA ASN A 79 -10.86 14.67 8.41
C ASN A 79 -10.65 15.69 9.53
N TYR A 80 -9.64 15.51 10.37
CA TYR A 80 -9.38 16.41 11.50
C TYR A 80 -8.78 17.76 11.09
N ARG A 81 -8.17 17.85 9.88
CA ARG A 81 -7.34 19.00 9.49
C ARG A 81 -8.14 20.30 9.35
N PRO A 82 -9.35 20.33 8.75
CA PRO A 82 -10.18 21.54 8.74
C PRO A 82 -10.56 22.04 10.13
N PHE A 83 -10.88 21.13 11.06
CA PHE A 83 -11.17 21.46 12.46
C PHE A 83 -9.93 22.04 13.17
N GLU A 84 -8.75 21.47 12.91
CA GLU A 84 -7.50 22.01 13.46
C GLU A 84 -7.22 23.44 12.98
N ILE A 85 -7.30 23.67 11.66
CA ILE A 85 -6.99 24.99 11.08
C ILE A 85 -7.96 26.04 11.63
N LEU A 86 -9.26 25.70 11.68
CA LEU A 86 -10.28 26.59 12.21
C LEU A 86 -10.11 26.83 13.72
N GLY A 87 -9.80 25.80 14.50
CA GLY A 87 -9.53 25.92 15.93
C GLY A 87 -8.31 26.79 16.25
N ARG A 88 -7.22 26.67 15.46
CA ARG A 88 -6.04 27.54 15.58
C ARG A 88 -6.35 28.99 15.19
N LEU A 89 -7.22 29.18 14.19
CA LEU A 89 -7.68 30.51 13.78
C LEU A 89 -8.48 31.19 14.90
N TYR A 90 -9.47 30.51 15.48
CA TYR A 90 -10.21 31.05 16.62
C TYR A 90 -9.32 31.31 17.84
N PHE A 91 -8.34 30.42 18.10
CA PHE A 91 -7.35 30.66 19.15
C PHE A 91 -6.57 31.96 18.90
N SER A 92 -6.14 32.21 17.66
CA SER A 92 -5.42 33.44 17.33
C SER A 92 -6.28 34.71 17.46
N GLN A 93 -7.61 34.58 17.39
CA GLN A 93 -8.57 35.68 17.55
C GLN A 93 -9.01 35.90 19.01
N GLY A 94 -8.58 35.05 19.94
CA GLY A 94 -9.02 35.10 21.33
C GLY A 94 -10.39 34.47 21.59
N GLU A 95 -10.96 33.77 20.60
CA GLU A 95 -12.26 33.10 20.69
C GLU A 95 -12.08 31.69 21.28
N TRP A 96 -11.70 31.63 22.56
CA TRP A 96 -11.24 30.39 23.22
C TRP A 96 -12.29 29.28 23.23
N GLU A 97 -13.56 29.62 23.37
CA GLU A 97 -14.67 28.65 23.41
C GLU A 97 -14.93 28.00 22.04
N LEU A 98 -14.88 28.80 20.97
CA LEU A 98 -14.97 28.30 19.60
C LEU A 98 -13.73 27.47 19.26
N ALA A 99 -12.55 27.95 19.64
CA ALA A 99 -11.30 27.21 19.50
C ALA A 99 -11.35 25.85 20.21
N ARG A 100 -11.89 25.82 21.44
CA ARG A 100 -12.08 24.60 22.22
C ARG A 100 -12.97 23.60 21.49
N ALA A 101 -14.13 24.03 20.99
CA ALA A 101 -15.06 23.14 20.30
C ALA A 101 -14.43 22.48 19.05
N GLU A 102 -13.70 23.27 18.27
CA GLU A 102 -13.03 22.80 17.05
C GLU A 102 -11.83 21.88 17.36
N ILE A 103 -10.96 22.27 18.29
CA ILE A 103 -9.80 21.47 18.68
C ILE A 103 -10.21 20.18 19.39
N GLN A 104 -11.26 20.18 20.21
CA GLN A 104 -11.77 18.95 20.82
C GLN A 104 -12.32 17.98 19.75
N SER A 105 -12.95 18.50 18.69
CA SER A 105 -13.38 17.69 17.55
C SER A 105 -12.18 17.12 16.81
N ALA A 106 -11.13 17.91 16.60
CA ALA A 106 -9.87 17.44 16.01
C ALA A 106 -9.18 16.38 16.89
N ARG A 107 -9.11 16.58 18.22
CA ARG A 107 -8.52 15.63 19.20
C ARG A 107 -9.27 14.30 19.24
N LYS A 108 -10.59 14.31 19.09
CA LYS A 108 -11.41 13.10 19.00
C LYS A 108 -11.11 12.30 17.73
N LEU A 109 -10.82 13.00 16.62
CA LEU A 109 -10.48 12.37 15.34
C LEU A 109 -9.02 11.91 15.30
N ASN A 110 -8.09 12.65 15.91
CA ASN A 110 -6.67 12.31 15.98
C ASN A 110 -6.07 12.61 17.38
N PRO A 111 -6.18 11.67 18.33
CA PRO A 111 -5.66 11.85 19.69
C PRO A 111 -4.12 11.73 19.79
N PHE A 112 -3.42 11.35 18.72
CA PHE A 112 -1.97 11.13 18.73
C PHE A 112 -1.16 12.28 18.12
N ASP A 113 -1.85 13.32 17.65
CA ASP A 113 -1.18 14.53 17.17
C ASP A 113 -0.71 15.37 18.37
N ARG A 114 0.62 15.46 18.54
CA ARG A 114 1.27 16.29 19.56
C ARG A 114 0.83 17.75 19.50
N GLY A 115 0.71 18.30 18.29
CA GLY A 115 0.39 19.70 18.06
C GLY A 115 -1.06 20.02 18.43
N LEU A 116 -1.98 19.05 18.28
CA LEU A 116 -3.35 19.14 18.78
C LEU A 116 -3.39 19.09 20.31
N ALA A 117 -2.63 18.19 20.93
CA ALA A 117 -2.55 18.11 22.39
C ALA A 117 -2.00 19.42 22.99
N GLU A 118 -0.96 19.99 22.36
CA GLU A 118 -0.37 21.25 22.82
C GLU A 118 -1.36 22.42 22.72
N ILE A 119 -2.02 22.61 21.56
CA ILE A 119 -2.97 23.72 21.38
C ILE A 119 -4.21 23.54 22.26
N SER A 120 -4.67 22.30 22.49
CA SER A 120 -5.74 22.00 23.45
C SER A 120 -5.31 22.38 24.86
N GLY A 121 -4.08 22.04 25.27
CA GLY A 121 -3.53 22.43 26.57
C GLY A 121 -3.47 23.94 26.77
N ARG A 122 -3.10 24.69 25.72
CA ARG A 122 -3.09 26.17 25.72
C ARG A 122 -4.49 26.76 25.81
N ILE A 123 -5.47 26.25 25.04
CA ILE A 123 -6.87 26.71 25.11
C ILE A 123 -7.43 26.51 26.52
N GLU A 124 -7.24 25.32 27.10
CA GLU A 124 -7.74 25.01 28.44
C GLU A 124 -7.01 25.80 29.53
N PHE A 125 -5.76 26.21 29.28
CA PHE A 125 -5.03 27.13 30.17
C PHE A 125 -5.69 28.52 30.20
N GLU A 126 -6.00 29.09 29.03
CA GLU A 126 -6.68 30.39 28.92
C GLU A 126 -8.08 30.36 29.53
N LEU A 127 -8.79 29.24 29.39
CA LEU A 127 -10.09 28.99 30.03
C LEU A 127 -9.99 28.66 31.53
N LYS A 128 -8.79 28.65 32.12
CA LYS A 128 -8.51 28.34 33.54
C LYS A 128 -8.90 26.92 33.96
N ASN A 129 -9.05 26.01 33.02
CA ASN A 129 -9.29 24.58 33.26
C ASN A 129 -7.95 23.85 33.48
N PHE A 130 -7.24 24.22 34.54
CA PHE A 130 -5.85 23.80 34.77
C PHE A 130 -5.64 22.29 34.87
N ASP A 131 -6.64 21.53 35.33
CA ASP A 131 -6.56 20.06 35.36
C ASP A 131 -6.56 19.45 33.96
N VAL A 132 -7.43 19.94 33.07
CA VAL A 132 -7.51 19.48 31.68
C VAL A 132 -6.26 19.95 30.93
N SER A 133 -5.87 21.21 31.11
CA SER A 133 -4.65 21.79 30.55
C SER A 133 -3.42 20.94 30.90
N LEU A 134 -3.26 20.55 32.17
CA LEU A 134 -2.15 19.70 32.61
C LEU A 134 -2.15 18.34 31.91
N ASN A 135 -3.32 17.71 31.76
CA ASN A 135 -3.43 16.42 31.09
C ASN A 135 -3.06 16.51 29.59
N GLU A 136 -3.50 17.57 28.91
CA GLU A 136 -3.19 17.79 27.49
C GLU A 136 -1.71 18.10 27.27
N PHE A 137 -1.07 18.85 28.17
CA PHE A 137 0.39 19.05 28.10
C PHE A 137 1.18 17.77 28.41
N ILE A 138 0.71 16.93 29.34
CA ILE A 138 1.30 15.61 29.57
C ILE A 138 1.19 14.76 28.31
N ASP A 139 0.02 14.72 27.66
CA ASP A 139 -0.14 14.00 26.38
C ASP A 139 0.81 14.53 25.31
N SER A 140 0.90 15.86 25.15
CA SER A 140 1.83 16.47 24.20
C SER A 140 3.29 16.10 24.48
N PHE A 141 3.68 16.03 25.75
CA PHE A 141 5.01 15.59 26.17
C PHE A 141 5.26 14.10 25.88
N LEU A 142 4.28 13.23 26.15
CA LEU A 142 4.38 11.80 25.89
C LEU A 142 4.41 11.48 24.38
N LEU A 143 3.78 12.30 23.55
CA LEU A 143 3.75 12.17 22.09
C LEU A 143 4.96 12.83 21.39
N ALA A 144 5.89 13.42 22.14
CA ALA A 144 7.08 14.03 21.56
C ALA A 144 8.11 12.97 21.10
N THR A 145 8.55 13.07 19.85
CA THR A 145 9.57 12.20 19.26
C THR A 145 11.01 12.56 19.68
N ASP A 146 11.22 13.79 20.16
CA ASP A 146 12.51 14.28 20.66
C ASP A 146 12.36 14.87 22.07
N GLN A 147 13.18 14.35 22.99
CA GLN A 147 13.19 14.74 24.41
C GLN A 147 13.99 16.02 24.68
N LYS A 148 14.81 16.50 23.73
CA LYS A 148 15.71 17.67 23.88
C LYS A 148 15.36 18.87 22.99
N GLY A 149 14.30 18.77 22.17
CA GLY A 149 13.87 19.89 21.33
C GLY A 149 13.25 21.05 22.11
N GLU A 150 13.48 22.28 21.65
CA GLU A 150 13.01 23.54 22.26
C GLU A 150 11.49 23.55 22.56
N SER A 151 10.68 23.00 21.64
CA SER A 151 9.24 22.85 21.85
C SER A 151 8.90 21.87 22.99
N THR A 152 9.68 20.80 23.18
CA THR A 152 9.46 19.82 24.26
C THR A 152 9.85 20.42 25.62
N GLU A 153 10.87 21.28 25.66
CA GLU A 153 11.23 22.05 26.85
C GLU A 153 10.17 23.07 27.24
N ALA A 154 9.53 23.73 26.26
CA ALA A 154 8.40 24.63 26.51
C ALA A 154 7.21 23.90 27.17
N VAL A 155 6.85 22.71 26.66
CA VAL A 155 5.81 21.86 27.25
C VAL A 155 6.20 21.41 28.66
N ARG A 156 7.46 21.00 28.89
CA ARG A 156 7.95 20.61 30.23
C ARG A 156 7.88 21.77 31.22
N ARG A 157 8.24 22.99 30.80
CA ARG A 157 8.10 24.20 31.62
C ARG A 157 6.64 24.43 32.00
N MET A 158 5.72 24.28 31.05
CA MET A 158 4.29 24.45 31.31
C MET A 158 3.74 23.40 32.29
N ILE A 159 4.12 22.13 32.16
CA ILE A 159 3.77 21.08 33.14
C ILE A 159 4.25 21.46 34.54
N ASN A 160 5.48 21.96 34.67
CA ASN A 160 6.03 22.40 35.96
C ASN A 160 5.29 23.62 36.52
N THR A 161 4.89 24.57 35.67
CA THR A 161 4.06 25.72 36.05
C THR A 161 2.71 25.26 36.57
N LEU A 162 2.02 24.37 35.84
CA LEU A 162 0.72 23.82 36.23
C LEU A 162 0.81 22.97 37.51
N LYS A 163 1.91 22.22 37.70
CA LYS A 163 2.20 21.50 38.95
C LYS A 163 2.22 22.45 40.13
N ARG A 164 2.89 23.61 40.00
CA ARG A 164 2.96 24.65 41.04
C ARG A 164 1.60 25.30 41.28
N ILE A 165 0.87 25.68 40.22
CA ILE A 165 -0.46 26.30 40.32
C ILE A 165 -1.45 25.38 41.05
N LYS A 166 -1.37 24.07 40.77
CA LYS A 166 -2.24 23.06 41.38
C LYS A 166 -1.73 22.53 42.73
N ASN A 167 -0.55 22.98 43.19
CA ASN A 167 0.13 22.48 44.38
C ASN A 167 0.26 20.94 44.41
N LEU A 168 0.55 20.33 43.26
CA LEU A 168 0.63 18.87 43.12
C LEU A 168 1.98 18.36 43.60
N ASP A 169 1.97 17.27 44.36
CA ASP A 169 3.20 16.59 44.74
C ASP A 169 3.76 15.75 43.57
N SER A 170 4.97 15.21 43.72
CA SER A 170 5.59 14.38 42.67
C SER A 170 4.91 13.02 42.49
N LYS A 171 4.25 12.48 43.52
CA LYS A 171 3.54 11.19 43.43
C LYS A 171 2.24 11.34 42.65
N GLU A 172 1.50 12.42 42.89
CA GLU A 172 0.27 12.78 42.17
C GLU A 172 0.55 13.06 40.69
N LEU A 173 1.63 13.80 40.38
CA LEU A 173 2.02 14.01 38.99
C LEU A 173 2.40 12.70 38.29
N ASN A 174 3.17 11.83 38.94
CA ASN A 174 3.52 10.52 38.39
C ASN A 174 2.29 9.62 38.19
N SER A 175 1.32 9.67 39.11
CA SER A 175 0.04 8.97 38.99
C SER A 175 -0.76 9.47 37.78
N ARG A 176 -0.81 10.80 37.57
CA ARG A 176 -1.44 11.40 36.39
C ARG A 176 -0.74 10.98 35.10
N ILE A 177 0.59 11.02 35.04
CA ILE A 177 1.36 10.55 33.88
C ILE A 177 1.04 9.09 33.58
N LYS A 178 1.05 8.22 34.60
CA LYS A 178 0.70 6.79 34.45
C LYS A 178 -0.73 6.61 33.89
N SER A 179 -1.69 7.37 34.41
CA SER A 179 -3.07 7.36 33.90
C SER A 179 -3.15 7.85 32.45
N ARG A 180 -2.41 8.90 32.07
CA ARG A 180 -2.36 9.39 30.69
C ARG A 180 -1.73 8.37 29.74
N VAL A 181 -0.66 7.71 30.14
CA VAL A 181 -0.06 6.59 29.37
C VAL A 181 -1.10 5.50 29.13
N GLN A 182 -1.83 5.07 30.17
CA GLN A 182 -2.90 4.06 30.03
C GLN A 182 -4.03 4.54 29.11
N ASN A 183 -4.42 5.81 29.18
CA ASN A 183 -5.46 6.37 28.31
C ASN A 183 -5.01 6.45 26.84
N LEU A 184 -3.77 6.84 26.57
CA LEU A 184 -3.22 6.85 25.21
C LEU A 184 -3.07 5.44 24.66
N GLN A 185 -2.66 4.47 25.49
CA GLN A 185 -2.64 3.05 25.15
C GLN A 185 -4.06 2.54 24.83
N ALA A 186 -5.05 2.81 25.69
CA ALA A 186 -6.44 2.43 25.45
C ALA A 186 -7.04 3.12 24.22
N CYS A 187 -6.66 4.36 23.91
CA CYS A 187 -7.05 5.03 22.67
C CYS A 187 -6.41 4.36 21.44
N THR A 188 -5.18 3.85 21.58
CA THR A 188 -4.49 3.08 20.52
C THR A 188 -5.20 1.78 20.28
N GLU A 189 -5.43 1.01 21.33
CA GLU A 189 -6.21 -0.23 21.30
C GLU A 189 -7.64 0.01 20.79
N ARG A 190 -8.29 1.10 21.17
CA ARG A 190 -9.64 1.46 20.70
C ARG A 190 -9.66 1.90 19.25
N LEU A 191 -8.62 2.56 18.75
CA LEU A 191 -8.48 2.90 17.34
C LEU A 191 -8.14 1.65 16.52
N GLU A 192 -7.37 0.72 17.06
CA GLU A 192 -7.16 -0.61 16.50
C GLU A 192 -8.48 -1.39 16.46
N LEU A 193 -9.21 -1.47 17.58
CA LEU A 193 -10.54 -2.09 17.66
C LEU A 193 -11.58 -1.38 16.77
N ARG A 194 -11.54 -0.04 16.65
CA ARG A 194 -12.44 0.69 15.73
C ARG A 194 -12.08 0.43 14.28
N LYS A 195 -10.79 0.32 13.94
CA LYS A 195 -10.36 -0.16 12.62
C LYS A 195 -10.91 -1.57 12.40
N GLU A 196 -10.66 -2.50 13.32
CA GLU A 196 -11.20 -3.87 13.26
C GLU A 196 -12.73 -3.92 13.14
N ASN A 197 -13.46 -3.02 13.81
CA ASN A 197 -14.92 -2.95 13.77
C ASN A 197 -15.48 -2.25 12.52
N LEU A 198 -14.75 -1.31 11.92
CA LEU A 198 -15.11 -0.71 10.63
C LEU A 198 -14.97 -1.71 9.48
N PHE A 199 -14.18 -2.76 9.66
CA PHE A 199 -13.94 -3.82 8.68
C PHE A 199 -14.71 -5.13 8.97
N LYS A 200 -15.73 -5.11 9.83
CA LYS A 200 -16.65 -6.23 10.02
C LYS A 200 -18.03 -5.92 9.43
N PHE A 201 -18.24 -6.34 8.18
CA PHE A 201 -19.58 -6.66 7.69
C PHE A 201 -20.03 -7.93 8.42
N GLU A 202 -21.28 -7.96 8.90
CA GLU A 202 -21.94 -9.07 9.59
C GLU A 202 -21.88 -9.07 11.13
N THR A 203 -23.01 -8.62 11.68
CA THR A 203 -23.79 -9.23 12.77
C THR A 203 -23.68 -8.69 14.19
N ARG A 204 -24.76 -8.00 14.58
CA ARG A 204 -25.54 -8.36 15.77
C ARG A 204 -25.67 -9.89 15.83
N LYS A 205 -24.88 -10.55 16.67
CA LYS A 205 -25.27 -11.66 17.56
C LYS A 205 -24.03 -12.12 18.33
N ASP A 206 -24.20 -12.20 19.65
CA ASP A 206 -23.36 -12.90 20.62
C ASP A 206 -22.03 -12.27 21.07
N LEU A 207 -22.17 -11.05 21.61
CA LEU A 207 -21.21 -10.40 22.53
C LEU A 207 -20.98 -11.13 23.87
N LYS A 208 -21.75 -12.20 24.17
CA LYS A 208 -21.60 -12.96 25.43
C LYS A 208 -20.48 -14.01 25.37
N GLU A 209 -20.12 -14.54 24.20
CA GLU A 209 -19.07 -15.57 24.10
C GLU A 209 -17.64 -15.00 24.08
N ILE A 210 -17.47 -13.74 23.67
CA ILE A 210 -16.15 -13.10 23.55
C ILE A 210 -15.54 -12.77 24.93
N VAL A 211 -16.38 -12.48 25.93
CA VAL A 211 -15.92 -12.08 27.27
C VAL A 211 -15.28 -13.26 28.02
N GLU A 212 -15.70 -14.50 27.78
CA GLU A 212 -15.17 -15.67 28.48
C GLU A 212 -13.84 -16.20 27.90
N LYS A 213 -13.49 -15.84 26.66
CA LYS A 213 -12.29 -16.34 25.97
C LYS A 213 -11.03 -15.49 26.19
N ILE A 214 -11.20 -14.18 26.40
CA ILE A 214 -10.09 -13.22 26.53
C ILE A 214 -9.28 -13.41 27.83
N SER A 215 -9.85 -14.03 28.86
CA SER A 215 -9.14 -14.28 30.13
C SER A 215 -8.15 -15.45 30.09
N ARG A 216 -8.04 -16.21 29.00
CA ARG A 216 -7.14 -17.39 28.93
C ARG A 216 -5.81 -17.19 28.18
N ASP A 217 -5.67 -16.16 27.36
CA ASP A 217 -4.50 -16.03 26.47
C ASP A 217 -3.36 -15.14 27.01
N ALA A 218 -3.44 -14.71 28.28
CA ALA A 218 -2.35 -13.96 28.93
C ALA A 218 -1.13 -14.83 29.33
N GLU A 219 -1.21 -16.16 29.18
CA GLU A 219 -0.14 -17.10 29.49
C GLU A 219 0.52 -17.69 28.23
N LYS A 220 1.45 -16.96 27.61
CA LYS A 220 2.53 -17.54 26.78
C LYS A 220 3.64 -16.52 26.43
N ARG A 221 4.34 -16.00 27.43
CA ARG A 221 5.59 -15.20 27.27
C ARG A 221 6.84 -16.04 26.95
N GLY A 222 6.69 -17.21 26.33
CA GLY A 222 7.78 -18.16 26.06
C GLY A 222 8.34 -18.20 24.62
N SER A 223 7.95 -17.29 23.71
CA SER A 223 7.97 -17.59 22.25
C SER A 223 9.02 -16.89 21.37
N VAL A 224 9.89 -16.00 21.86
CA VAL A 224 10.76 -15.21 20.95
C VAL A 224 11.93 -16.03 20.37
N ALA A 225 12.57 -16.90 21.17
CA ALA A 225 13.68 -17.75 20.71
C ALA A 225 13.24 -18.84 19.70
N ASN A 226 12.02 -19.34 19.85
CA ASN A 226 11.45 -20.34 18.93
C ASN A 226 11.13 -19.72 17.55
N MET A 227 10.70 -18.45 17.50
CA MET A 227 10.32 -17.78 16.25
C MET A 227 11.49 -17.61 15.27
N GLN A 228 12.67 -17.21 15.77
CA GLN A 228 13.86 -17.05 14.93
C GLN A 228 14.27 -18.37 14.29
N THR A 229 14.28 -19.44 15.10
CA THR A 229 14.63 -20.80 14.65
C THR A 229 13.64 -21.31 13.60
N ASP A 230 12.35 -21.02 13.80
CA ASP A 230 11.29 -21.33 12.87
C ASP A 230 11.46 -20.60 11.52
N LEU A 231 11.66 -19.28 11.54
CA LEU A 231 11.84 -18.49 10.32
C LEU A 231 13.10 -18.87 9.54
N ARG A 232 14.18 -19.26 10.23
CA ARG A 232 15.43 -19.66 9.56
C ARG A 232 15.29 -20.94 8.73
N LYS A 233 14.32 -21.81 9.06
CA LYS A 233 14.05 -23.06 8.33
C LYS A 233 13.31 -22.83 7.01
N LEU A 234 12.71 -21.65 6.83
CA LEU A 234 11.95 -21.30 5.64
C LEU A 234 12.90 -21.01 4.47
N GLY A 235 12.73 -21.73 3.37
CA GLY A 235 13.51 -21.56 2.14
C GLY A 235 13.33 -20.18 1.52
N VAL A 236 12.19 -19.52 1.73
CA VAL A 236 11.96 -18.13 1.26
C VAL A 236 12.90 -17.11 1.90
N PHE A 237 13.50 -17.43 3.05
CA PHE A 237 14.43 -16.54 3.75
C PHE A 237 15.86 -17.09 3.80
N GLN A 238 16.17 -18.13 3.02
CA GLN A 238 17.48 -18.80 3.05
C GLN A 238 18.66 -17.87 2.77
N HIS A 239 18.46 -16.87 1.89
CA HIS A 239 19.47 -15.89 1.47
C HIS A 239 19.73 -14.80 2.51
N MET A 240 18.87 -14.66 3.52
CA MET A 240 19.03 -13.66 4.57
C MET A 240 20.04 -14.14 5.61
N LYS A 241 20.85 -13.22 6.14
CA LYS A 241 21.80 -13.46 7.24
C LYS A 241 21.05 -13.73 8.55
N ASP A 242 21.68 -14.42 9.49
CA ASP A 242 21.07 -14.74 10.80
C ASP A 242 20.64 -13.50 11.59
N GLU A 243 21.43 -12.42 11.51
CA GLU A 243 21.12 -11.13 12.12
C GLU A 243 19.83 -10.53 11.54
N GLN A 244 19.63 -10.65 10.23
CA GLN A 244 18.43 -10.18 9.55
C GLN A 244 17.21 -11.01 9.97
N ILE A 245 17.37 -12.33 10.10
CA ILE A 245 16.31 -13.23 10.58
C ILE A 245 15.95 -12.94 12.04
N ALA A 246 16.95 -12.68 12.89
CA ALA A 246 16.74 -12.30 14.28
C ALA A 246 16.00 -10.96 14.42
N ARG A 247 16.21 -10.04 13.48
CA ARG A 247 15.47 -8.78 13.42
C ARG A 247 14.04 -9.01 12.96
N LEU A 248 13.86 -9.72 11.85
CA LEU A 248 12.57 -10.05 11.26
C LEU A 248 11.67 -10.85 12.23
N SER A 249 12.24 -11.79 12.98
CA SER A 249 11.50 -12.65 13.91
C SER A 249 10.83 -11.89 15.06
N LYS A 250 11.31 -10.70 15.40
CA LYS A 250 10.67 -9.85 16.43
C LYS A 250 9.34 -9.26 15.96
N PHE A 251 9.12 -9.22 14.65
CA PHE A 251 7.93 -8.67 14.01
C PHE A 251 7.01 -9.74 13.43
N ALA A 252 7.43 -11.00 13.46
CA ALA A 252 6.61 -12.13 13.06
C ALA A 252 5.62 -12.52 14.16
N ARG A 253 4.37 -12.78 13.77
CA ARG A 253 3.34 -13.38 14.65
C ARG A 253 2.85 -14.67 14.01
N VAL A 254 2.54 -15.69 14.79
CA VAL A 254 1.85 -16.88 14.27
C VAL A 254 0.35 -16.61 14.32
N GLN A 255 -0.32 -16.85 13.20
CA GLN A 255 -1.76 -16.81 13.08
C GLN A 255 -2.26 -18.22 12.74
N ASP A 256 -2.93 -18.85 13.70
CA ASP A 256 -3.61 -20.13 13.49
C ASP A 256 -4.98 -19.90 12.86
N LEU A 257 -5.31 -20.70 11.85
CA LEU A 257 -6.47 -20.53 10.99
C LEU A 257 -7.28 -21.83 10.98
N GLN A 258 -8.58 -21.70 11.18
CA GLN A 258 -9.51 -22.81 10.97
C GLN A 258 -9.83 -22.96 9.48
N GLN A 259 -10.28 -24.14 9.07
CA GLN A 259 -10.80 -24.34 7.72
C GLN A 259 -11.93 -23.34 7.43
N GLY A 260 -11.90 -22.73 6.25
CA GLY A 260 -12.82 -21.69 5.80
C GLY A 260 -12.49 -20.28 6.31
N ALA A 261 -11.46 -20.10 7.13
CA ALA A 261 -11.07 -18.78 7.63
C ALA A 261 -10.45 -17.93 6.51
N TYR A 262 -10.93 -16.71 6.35
CA TYR A 262 -10.31 -15.70 5.50
C TYR A 262 -9.10 -15.09 6.21
N ILE A 263 -7.98 -15.03 5.50
CA ILE A 263 -6.77 -14.31 5.93
C ILE A 263 -6.90 -12.84 5.54
N PHE A 264 -7.36 -12.59 4.31
CA PHE A 264 -7.82 -11.30 3.81
C PHE A 264 -8.83 -11.52 2.69
N ARG A 265 -9.62 -10.49 2.40
CA ARG A 265 -10.59 -10.45 1.30
C ARG A 265 -10.11 -9.52 0.19
N GLU A 266 -10.64 -9.72 -1.02
CA GLU A 266 -10.55 -8.75 -2.11
C GLU A 266 -11.01 -7.36 -1.62
N GLU A 267 -10.39 -6.30 -2.14
CA GLU A 267 -10.58 -4.91 -1.72
C GLU A 267 -10.06 -4.56 -0.31
N ASP A 268 -9.58 -5.53 0.49
CA ASP A 268 -8.96 -5.21 1.77
C ASP A 268 -7.76 -4.28 1.56
N ARG A 269 -7.63 -3.30 2.46
CA ARG A 269 -6.54 -2.32 2.43
C ARG A 269 -5.33 -2.72 3.26
N SER A 270 -5.33 -3.93 3.82
CA SER A 270 -4.17 -4.46 4.52
C SER A 270 -3.00 -4.58 3.56
N MET A 271 -1.84 -4.09 3.99
CA MET A 271 -0.57 -4.19 3.27
C MET A 271 0.33 -5.26 3.87
N ASP A 272 -0.17 -6.03 4.83
CA ASP A 272 0.60 -7.07 5.50
C ASP A 272 0.99 -8.18 4.51
N PHE A 273 2.09 -8.87 4.76
CA PHE A 273 2.40 -10.09 4.04
C PHE A 273 2.48 -11.26 5.01
N TYR A 274 2.39 -12.45 4.43
CA TYR A 274 2.25 -13.69 5.17
C TYR A 274 3.19 -14.73 4.58
N VAL A 275 3.61 -15.69 5.41
CA VAL A 275 4.30 -16.90 4.97
C VAL A 275 3.54 -18.10 5.51
N VAL A 276 3.19 -19.05 4.64
CA VAL A 276 2.48 -20.26 5.07
C VAL A 276 3.41 -21.11 5.93
N LYS A 277 3.03 -21.32 7.20
CA LYS A 277 3.73 -22.18 8.15
C LYS A 277 3.35 -23.63 7.94
N ASN A 278 2.05 -23.92 7.83
CA ASN A 278 1.52 -25.24 7.51
C ASN A 278 0.08 -25.11 7.01
N GLY A 279 -0.43 -26.21 6.47
CA GLY A 279 -1.74 -26.26 5.83
C GLY A 279 -1.72 -25.67 4.42
N ARG A 280 -2.91 -25.35 3.90
CA ARG A 280 -3.12 -24.91 2.53
C ARG A 280 -4.02 -23.69 2.48
N ILE A 281 -3.54 -22.67 1.78
CA ILE A 281 -4.25 -21.40 1.55
C ILE A 281 -4.58 -21.28 0.07
N GLU A 282 -5.80 -20.93 -0.29
CA GLU A 282 -6.17 -20.67 -1.66
C GLU A 282 -6.40 -19.18 -1.92
N ILE A 283 -5.83 -18.71 -3.03
CA ILE A 283 -6.12 -17.39 -3.58
C ILE A 283 -7.27 -17.55 -4.55
N ARG A 284 -8.40 -16.89 -4.25
CA ARG A 284 -9.63 -17.01 -5.02
C ARG A 284 -10.20 -15.65 -5.37
N LYS A 285 -10.90 -15.58 -6.49
CA LYS A 285 -11.65 -14.39 -6.90
C LYS A 285 -13.12 -14.75 -7.06
N ASP A 286 -14.00 -14.01 -6.39
CA ASP A 286 -15.42 -14.22 -6.56
C ASP A 286 -15.86 -13.72 -7.93
N THR A 287 -16.59 -14.59 -8.64
CA THR A 287 -17.18 -14.26 -9.94
C THR A 287 -18.69 -14.47 -9.87
N PRO A 288 -19.49 -13.89 -10.80
CA PRO A 288 -20.94 -14.10 -10.85
C PRO A 288 -21.39 -15.57 -10.92
N PHE A 289 -20.47 -16.48 -11.21
CA PHE A 289 -20.74 -17.91 -11.39
C PHE A 289 -20.09 -18.79 -10.32
N GLY A 290 -19.41 -18.19 -9.34
CA GLY A 290 -18.76 -18.88 -8.23
C GLY A 290 -17.32 -18.44 -7.98
N PRO A 291 -16.72 -18.91 -6.86
CA PRO A 291 -15.36 -18.57 -6.50
C PRO A 291 -14.36 -19.26 -7.44
N GLN A 292 -13.53 -18.46 -8.11
CA GLN A 292 -12.50 -18.96 -9.00
C GLN A 292 -11.15 -19.06 -8.28
N ILE A 293 -10.58 -20.26 -8.22
CA ILE A 293 -9.23 -20.47 -7.69
C ILE A 293 -8.20 -19.95 -8.71
N LEU A 294 -7.33 -19.05 -8.25
CA LEU A 294 -6.20 -18.48 -8.99
C LEU A 294 -4.88 -19.18 -8.65
N GLY A 295 -4.77 -19.64 -7.41
CA GLY A 295 -3.59 -20.39 -6.95
C GLY A 295 -3.82 -21.03 -5.61
N SER A 296 -3.05 -22.08 -5.35
CA SER A 296 -2.95 -22.73 -4.04
C SER A 296 -1.56 -22.51 -3.49
N LEU A 297 -1.47 -22.11 -2.23
CA LEU A 297 -0.26 -21.77 -1.52
C LEU A 297 -0.06 -22.78 -0.39
N GLU A 298 1.13 -23.37 -0.35
CA GLU A 298 1.51 -24.39 0.63
C GLU A 298 2.66 -23.88 1.50
N HIS A 299 3.17 -24.72 2.40
CA HIS A 299 4.31 -24.40 3.27
C HIS A 299 5.45 -23.68 2.52
N ASP A 300 6.07 -22.71 3.18
CA ASP A 300 7.18 -21.92 2.63
C ASP A 300 6.79 -21.03 1.43
N THR A 301 5.51 -20.66 1.33
CA THR A 301 5.04 -19.72 0.29
C THR A 301 4.73 -18.35 0.90
N ILE A 302 5.31 -17.29 0.33
CA ILE A 302 4.95 -15.90 0.65
C ILE A 302 3.64 -15.53 -0.04
N PHE A 303 2.77 -14.78 0.62
CA PHE A 303 1.61 -14.15 -0.03
C PHE A 303 1.23 -12.81 0.60
N GLY A 304 0.53 -11.99 -0.17
CA GLY A 304 0.18 -10.62 0.19
C GLY A 304 1.31 -9.60 -0.05
N GLU A 305 2.44 -10.04 -0.62
CA GLU A 305 3.61 -9.21 -0.93
C GLU A 305 3.31 -8.15 -2.00
N MET A 306 2.38 -8.43 -2.91
CA MET A 306 1.99 -7.48 -3.96
C MET A 306 1.50 -6.17 -3.33
N ASN A 307 0.60 -6.26 -2.35
CA ASN A 307 0.06 -5.11 -1.62
C ASN A 307 1.08 -4.42 -0.72
N PHE A 308 2.00 -5.20 -0.15
CA PHE A 308 3.12 -4.66 0.62
C PHE A 308 3.98 -3.74 -0.27
N ILE A 309 4.21 -4.13 -1.52
CA ILE A 309 5.09 -3.45 -2.47
C ILE A 309 4.39 -2.28 -3.19
N ASP A 310 3.22 -2.52 -3.76
CA ASP A 310 2.51 -1.56 -4.61
C ASP A 310 1.55 -0.64 -3.84
N ARG A 311 1.29 -0.96 -2.56
CA ARG A 311 0.42 -0.18 -1.65
C ARG A 311 -1.01 -0.01 -2.18
N THR A 312 -1.50 -1.00 -2.94
CA THR A 312 -2.87 -1.07 -3.44
C THR A 312 -3.75 -2.02 -2.60
N HIS A 313 -5.03 -2.13 -2.93
CA HIS A 313 -5.97 -3.05 -2.28
C HIS A 313 -5.74 -4.51 -2.73
N ARG A 314 -6.16 -5.47 -1.90
CA ARG A 314 -6.12 -6.90 -2.26
C ARG A 314 -6.89 -7.11 -3.55
N SER A 315 -6.31 -7.85 -4.49
CA SER A 315 -6.96 -8.20 -5.76
C SER A 315 -7.80 -9.47 -5.68
N SER A 316 -7.73 -10.20 -4.57
CA SER A 316 -8.28 -11.54 -4.42
C SER A 316 -8.44 -11.87 -2.94
N ASP A 317 -9.31 -12.83 -2.65
CA ASP A 317 -9.44 -13.45 -1.33
C ASP A 317 -8.29 -14.42 -1.07
N ALA A 318 -7.88 -14.52 0.19
CA ALA A 318 -7.04 -15.61 0.68
C ALA A 318 -7.80 -16.38 1.76
N ILE A 319 -8.05 -17.68 1.53
CA ILE A 319 -8.84 -18.53 2.42
C ILE A 319 -8.08 -19.79 2.80
N ALA A 320 -8.11 -20.16 4.08
CA ALA A 320 -7.59 -21.45 4.54
C ALA A 320 -8.57 -22.56 4.16
N VAL A 321 -8.14 -23.54 3.37
CA VAL A 321 -9.01 -24.65 2.93
C VAL A 321 -8.97 -25.86 3.86
N GLU A 322 -8.04 -25.84 4.81
CA GLU A 322 -7.87 -26.79 5.89
C GLU A 322 -7.30 -26.06 7.13
N PRO A 323 -7.28 -26.68 8.33
CA PRO A 323 -6.59 -26.09 9.48
C PRO A 323 -5.15 -25.75 9.13
N SER A 324 -4.80 -24.46 9.20
CA SER A 324 -3.56 -23.91 8.68
C SER A 324 -2.94 -22.94 9.68
N ALA A 325 -1.68 -22.60 9.49
CA ALA A 325 -1.02 -21.54 10.22
C ALA A 325 -0.15 -20.69 9.29
N CYS A 326 -0.07 -19.40 9.57
CA CYS A 326 0.78 -18.46 8.84
C CYS A 326 1.66 -17.66 9.80
N TYR A 327 2.85 -17.31 9.35
CA TYR A 327 3.59 -16.19 9.90
C TYR A 327 3.06 -14.90 9.29
N THR A 328 2.62 -13.97 10.12
CA THR A 328 2.06 -12.68 9.73
C THR A 328 3.05 -11.57 10.02
N PHE A 329 3.27 -10.71 9.03
CA PHE A 329 4.20 -9.60 9.06
C PHE A 329 3.47 -8.29 8.76
N SER A 330 3.35 -7.44 9.77
CA SER A 330 2.60 -6.19 9.63
C SER A 330 3.39 -5.13 8.88
N PHE A 331 2.75 -4.50 7.89
CA PHE A 331 3.34 -3.40 7.12
C PHE A 331 3.77 -2.24 8.02
N SER A 332 2.90 -1.80 8.93
CA SER A 332 3.19 -0.66 9.80
C SER A 332 4.39 -0.88 10.71
N ALA A 333 4.65 -2.13 11.09
CA ALA A 333 5.77 -2.50 11.94
C ALA A 333 7.08 -2.69 11.15
N LEU A 334 7.00 -3.15 9.90
CA LEU A 334 8.18 -3.41 9.06
C LEU A 334 8.62 -2.21 8.21
N ASP A 335 7.72 -1.32 7.79
CA ASP A 335 8.04 -0.18 6.91
C ASP A 335 9.12 0.72 7.55
N GLN A 336 8.97 1.04 8.84
CA GLN A 336 9.97 1.80 9.60
C GLN A 336 11.31 1.06 9.74
N LEU A 337 11.26 -0.25 9.94
CA LEU A 337 12.46 -1.07 10.08
C LEU A 337 13.23 -1.16 8.77
N MET A 338 12.52 -1.35 7.65
CA MET A 338 13.10 -1.37 6.31
C MET A 338 13.68 0.00 5.91
N ASP A 339 13.17 1.08 6.49
CA ASP A 339 13.75 2.40 6.32
C ASP A 339 15.06 2.61 7.07
N GLN A 340 15.20 2.01 8.26
CA GLN A 340 16.40 2.10 9.09
C GLN A 340 17.48 1.08 8.71
N GLU A 341 17.08 -0.15 8.37
CA GLU A 341 17.96 -1.29 8.11
C GLU A 341 17.85 -1.70 6.63
N LYS A 342 18.56 -0.99 5.74
CA LYS A 342 18.47 -1.21 4.28
C LYS A 342 18.89 -2.60 3.84
N GLU A 343 19.84 -3.24 4.51
CA GLU A 343 20.19 -4.64 4.22
C GLU A 343 19.02 -5.59 4.43
N LEU A 344 18.24 -5.41 5.50
CA LEU A 344 17.04 -6.20 5.76
C LEU A 344 16.00 -5.98 4.66
N ALA A 345 15.82 -4.72 4.26
CA ALA A 345 14.89 -4.35 3.20
C ALA A 345 15.27 -5.01 1.86
N VAL A 346 16.56 -5.04 1.52
CA VAL A 346 17.09 -5.75 0.34
C VAL A 346 16.78 -7.24 0.44
N GLY A 347 17.03 -7.86 1.59
CA GLY A 347 16.72 -9.27 1.84
C GLY A 347 15.22 -9.59 1.66
N LEU A 348 14.32 -8.76 2.18
CA LEU A 348 12.88 -8.94 2.01
C LEU A 348 12.43 -8.75 0.55
N HIS A 349 12.91 -7.70 -0.12
CA HIS A 349 12.56 -7.49 -1.53
C HIS A 349 13.10 -8.60 -2.44
N TRP A 350 14.26 -9.18 -2.12
CA TRP A 350 14.74 -10.38 -2.81
C TRP A 350 13.77 -11.56 -2.63
N ALA A 351 13.28 -11.78 -1.41
CA ALA A 351 12.29 -12.82 -1.13
C ALA A 351 10.99 -12.59 -1.92
N PHE A 352 10.51 -11.34 -1.96
CA PHE A 352 9.33 -10.96 -2.74
C PHE A 352 9.55 -11.14 -4.24
N TRP A 353 10.71 -10.74 -4.75
CA TRP A 353 11.04 -10.87 -6.16
C TRP A 353 10.99 -12.33 -6.62
N ARG A 354 11.55 -13.24 -5.81
CA ARG A 354 11.48 -14.68 -6.02
C ARG A 354 10.05 -15.21 -5.97
N SER A 355 9.30 -14.89 -4.92
CA SER A 355 7.90 -15.29 -4.75
C SER A 355 7.03 -14.87 -5.94
N LEU A 356 7.11 -13.60 -6.35
CA LEU A 356 6.34 -13.05 -7.46
C LEU A 356 6.72 -13.73 -8.79
N SER A 357 8.00 -14.01 -9.01
CA SER A 357 8.47 -14.66 -10.24
C SER A 357 8.00 -16.11 -10.33
N GLU A 358 7.96 -16.84 -9.22
CA GLU A 358 7.39 -18.19 -9.15
C GLU A 358 5.89 -18.15 -9.46
N LYS A 359 5.13 -17.23 -8.86
CA LYS A 359 3.69 -17.09 -9.13
C LYS A 359 3.36 -16.71 -10.57
N VAL A 360 4.15 -15.83 -11.19
CA VAL A 360 3.99 -15.52 -12.62
C VAL A 360 4.28 -16.76 -13.47
N ARG A 361 5.21 -17.62 -13.07
CA ARG A 361 5.49 -18.89 -13.77
C ARG A 361 4.29 -19.81 -13.69
N ASP A 362 3.74 -20.00 -12.49
CA ASP A 362 2.60 -20.87 -12.26
C ASP A 362 1.37 -20.38 -13.01
N ALA A 363 1.11 -19.07 -13.00
CA ALA A 363 0.04 -18.47 -13.79
C ALA A 363 0.24 -18.71 -15.29
N ASN A 364 1.45 -18.56 -15.82
CA ASN A 364 1.76 -18.86 -17.22
C ASN A 364 1.67 -20.36 -17.58
N GLU A 365 1.86 -21.28 -16.62
CA GLU A 365 1.63 -22.71 -16.82
C GLU A 365 0.14 -23.07 -16.77
N GLN A 366 -0.63 -22.49 -15.86
CA GLN A 366 -2.09 -22.66 -15.84
C GLN A 366 -2.71 -22.24 -17.16
N LEU A 367 -2.26 -21.12 -17.74
CA LEU A 367 -2.70 -20.68 -19.06
C LEU A 367 -2.39 -21.71 -20.15
N LYS A 368 -1.19 -22.31 -20.12
CA LYS A 368 -0.79 -23.35 -21.09
C LYS A 368 -1.71 -24.57 -21.01
N LEU A 369 -1.99 -25.05 -19.80
CA LEU A 369 -2.85 -26.22 -19.57
C LEU A 369 -4.27 -25.98 -20.05
N PHE A 370 -4.84 -24.81 -19.76
CA PHE A 370 -6.17 -24.42 -20.20
C PHE A 370 -6.34 -24.54 -21.74
N PHE A 371 -5.44 -23.92 -22.50
CA PHE A 371 -5.52 -23.99 -23.97
C PHE A 371 -5.19 -25.38 -24.53
N GLN A 372 -4.46 -26.25 -23.80
CA GLN A 372 -4.24 -27.63 -24.21
C GLN A 372 -5.51 -28.49 -24.09
N GLU A 373 -6.40 -28.20 -23.15
CA GLU A 373 -7.67 -28.92 -23.01
C GLU A 373 -8.62 -28.64 -24.18
N ASP A 374 -8.67 -27.38 -24.64
CA ASP A 374 -9.41 -26.97 -25.84
C ASP A 374 -8.78 -27.46 -27.16
N ALA A 375 -7.47 -27.72 -27.17
CA ALA A 375 -6.67 -28.10 -28.34
C ALA A 375 -6.96 -29.49 -28.93
N LYS A 376 -7.82 -30.32 -28.30
CA LYS A 376 -8.04 -31.74 -28.67
C LYS A 376 -8.62 -31.98 -30.08
N LYS A 377 -8.65 -30.99 -30.98
CA LYS A 377 -9.16 -31.09 -32.36
C LYS A 377 -8.30 -30.45 -33.46
N GLY A 378 -7.02 -30.15 -33.24
CA GLY A 378 -6.16 -29.48 -34.24
C GLY A 378 -4.99 -30.30 -34.78
N ALA A 379 -4.85 -30.37 -36.11
CA ALA A 379 -3.70 -30.97 -36.79
C ALA A 379 -2.40 -30.16 -36.52
N GLY A 380 -1.29 -30.87 -36.30
CA GLY A 380 -0.01 -30.32 -35.85
C GLY A 380 0.56 -29.22 -36.74
N ARG A 381 0.42 -27.96 -36.30
CA ARG A 381 1.22 -26.84 -36.81
C ARG A 381 2.67 -27.00 -36.31
N LYS A 382 3.66 -26.76 -37.16
CA LYS A 382 5.08 -26.73 -36.74
C LYS A 382 5.41 -25.33 -36.19
N ARG A 383 6.28 -25.27 -35.18
CA ARG A 383 6.80 -24.01 -34.63
C ARG A 383 7.58 -23.28 -35.73
N ALA A 384 7.24 -22.01 -35.99
CA ALA A 384 7.96 -21.21 -36.98
C ALA A 384 9.37 -20.87 -36.44
N GLU A 385 10.41 -21.14 -37.21
CA GLU A 385 11.79 -20.76 -36.86
C GLU A 385 12.00 -19.26 -37.12
N GLY A 386 11.62 -18.41 -36.17
CA GLY A 386 11.95 -16.98 -36.24
C GLY A 386 13.46 -16.78 -36.11
N LYS A 387 14.08 -16.03 -37.03
CA LYS A 387 15.51 -15.68 -36.97
C LYS A 387 15.75 -14.65 -35.86
N ARG A 388 16.89 -14.75 -35.18
CA ARG A 388 17.34 -13.77 -34.19
C ARG A 388 18.23 -12.74 -34.90
N GLU A 389 17.67 -11.58 -35.21
CA GLU A 389 18.42 -10.42 -35.75
C GLU A 389 18.47 -9.34 -34.66
N VAL A 390 19.64 -9.20 -34.02
CA VAL A 390 19.88 -8.20 -32.96
C VAL A 390 20.86 -7.16 -33.48
N GLN A 391 20.53 -5.89 -33.29
CA GLN A 391 21.45 -4.78 -33.51
C GLN A 391 21.64 -4.05 -32.18
N GLN A 392 22.89 -3.89 -31.72
CA GLN A 392 23.17 -2.97 -30.62
C GLN A 392 23.02 -1.54 -31.12
N VAL A 393 22.29 -0.73 -30.38
CA VAL A 393 22.03 0.69 -30.71
C VAL A 393 22.40 1.54 -29.50
N THR A 394 22.61 2.83 -29.72
CA THR A 394 22.81 3.80 -28.64
C THR A 394 21.79 4.93 -28.78
N VAL A 395 20.88 5.03 -27.82
CA VAL A 395 19.86 6.06 -27.67
C VAL A 395 20.37 7.08 -26.65
N LYS A 396 20.11 8.36 -26.94
CA LYS A 396 20.58 9.46 -26.09
C LYS A 396 19.93 9.41 -24.71
N SER A 397 20.69 9.75 -23.69
CA SER A 397 20.25 9.72 -22.28
C SER A 397 19.02 10.60 -22.02
N GLU A 398 18.84 11.69 -22.76
CA GLU A 398 17.68 12.59 -22.59
C GLU A 398 16.36 11.93 -23.04
N GLU A 399 16.36 11.17 -24.15
CA GLU A 399 15.18 10.47 -24.68
C GLU A 399 14.73 9.31 -23.77
N LYS A 400 15.67 8.72 -23.02
CA LYS A 400 15.38 7.72 -21.97
C LYS A 400 14.60 8.35 -20.82
N VAL A 401 15.01 9.54 -20.38
CA VAL A 401 14.47 10.19 -19.19
C VAL A 401 13.03 10.67 -19.40
N ASP A 402 12.65 11.13 -20.59
CA ASP A 402 11.29 11.60 -20.83
C ASP A 402 10.27 10.45 -20.95
N LEU A 403 10.69 9.30 -21.48
CA LEU A 403 9.88 8.09 -21.49
C LEU A 403 9.51 7.62 -20.07
N PHE A 404 10.52 7.45 -19.24
CA PHE A 404 10.31 6.78 -17.95
C PHE A 404 9.51 7.66 -16.97
N LYS A 405 9.45 8.99 -17.17
CA LYS A 405 8.56 9.91 -16.44
C LYS A 405 7.08 9.60 -16.65
N GLU A 406 6.66 9.22 -17.86
CA GLU A 406 5.24 8.97 -18.20
C GLU A 406 4.65 7.75 -17.47
N ARG A 407 5.51 6.82 -17.03
CA ARG A 407 5.11 5.62 -16.26
C ARG A 407 5.28 5.77 -14.75
N GLY A 408 5.62 6.97 -14.26
CA GLY A 408 5.75 7.25 -12.82
C GLY A 408 7.06 6.76 -12.20
N LEU A 409 8.11 6.50 -13.00
CA LEU A 409 9.43 6.18 -12.47
C LEU A 409 10.11 7.45 -11.94
N SER A 410 10.72 7.34 -10.77
CA SER A 410 11.50 8.40 -10.16
C SER A 410 12.78 8.67 -10.95
N ALA A 411 13.31 9.89 -10.84
CA ALA A 411 14.58 10.27 -11.48
C ALA A 411 15.75 9.35 -11.09
N ALA A 412 15.71 8.77 -9.89
CA ALA A 412 16.71 7.82 -9.43
C ALA A 412 16.59 6.46 -10.15
N GLU A 413 15.38 5.91 -10.26
CA GLU A 413 15.12 4.66 -10.99
C GLU A 413 15.52 4.78 -12.47
N MET A 414 15.19 5.92 -13.09
CA MET A 414 15.56 6.20 -14.49
C MET A 414 17.07 6.24 -14.69
N LYS A 415 17.78 6.94 -13.81
CA LYS A 415 19.24 7.04 -13.87
C LYS A 415 19.89 5.67 -13.69
N LEU A 416 19.37 4.86 -12.77
CA LEU A 416 19.89 3.54 -12.48
C LEU A 416 19.70 2.61 -13.69
N LEU A 417 18.49 2.55 -14.27
CA LEU A 417 18.25 1.78 -15.49
C LEU A 417 19.14 2.24 -16.65
N ALA A 418 19.28 3.55 -16.86
CA ALA A 418 20.09 4.11 -17.94
C ALA A 418 21.59 3.80 -17.78
N THR A 419 22.07 3.66 -16.54
CA THR A 419 23.49 3.42 -16.22
C THR A 419 23.86 1.95 -16.45
N PHE A 420 22.97 1.02 -16.08
CA PHE A 420 23.29 -0.42 -16.01
C PHE A 420 22.66 -1.27 -17.10
N SER A 421 22.02 -0.66 -18.10
CA SER A 421 21.42 -1.40 -19.22
C SER A 421 22.12 -1.13 -20.54
N THR A 422 22.06 -2.14 -21.40
CA THR A 422 22.52 -2.06 -22.79
C THR A 422 21.31 -2.09 -23.71
N GLU A 423 21.36 -1.36 -24.81
CA GLU A 423 20.23 -1.30 -25.74
C GLU A 423 20.38 -2.32 -26.86
N GLU A 424 19.29 -3.05 -27.11
CA GLU A 424 19.19 -4.02 -28.18
C GLU A 424 17.95 -3.69 -29.03
N LYS A 425 18.15 -3.54 -30.34
CA LYS A 425 17.09 -3.34 -31.32
C LYS A 425 16.81 -4.63 -32.08
N PHE A 426 15.53 -4.96 -32.20
CA PHE A 426 14.99 -6.12 -32.87
C PHE A 426 14.05 -5.67 -33.98
N ARG A 427 14.19 -6.22 -35.18
CA ARG A 427 13.25 -5.96 -36.27
C ARG A 427 11.92 -6.64 -36.01
N GLU A 428 10.84 -6.10 -36.57
CA GLU A 428 9.52 -6.73 -36.50
C GLU A 428 9.57 -8.25 -36.77
N GLY A 429 8.95 -9.04 -35.90
CA GLY A 429 8.90 -10.50 -36.00
C GLY A 429 10.17 -11.24 -35.54
N SER A 430 11.25 -10.52 -35.23
CA SER A 430 12.49 -11.13 -34.73
C SER A 430 12.31 -11.69 -33.31
N MET A 431 12.91 -12.85 -33.07
CA MET A 431 12.92 -13.48 -31.75
C MET A 431 13.91 -12.77 -30.83
N ILE A 432 13.46 -12.40 -29.63
CA ILE A 432 14.31 -11.89 -28.55
C ILE A 432 14.90 -13.09 -27.78
N PHE A 433 14.04 -14.01 -27.36
CA PHE A 433 14.40 -15.32 -26.81
C PHE A 433 13.26 -16.31 -27.00
N ARG A 434 13.55 -17.61 -26.81
CA ARG A 434 12.56 -18.69 -26.93
C ARG A 434 12.27 -19.40 -25.60
N GLU A 435 11.05 -19.92 -25.47
CA GLU A 435 10.69 -20.88 -24.42
C GLU A 435 11.69 -22.04 -24.42
N GLY A 436 12.19 -22.39 -23.24
CA GLY A 436 13.19 -23.45 -23.05
C GLY A 436 14.64 -22.98 -23.15
N GLU A 437 14.92 -21.77 -23.66
CA GLU A 437 16.28 -21.24 -23.66
C GLU A 437 16.76 -20.89 -22.24
N LYS A 438 18.07 -20.95 -22.01
CA LYS A 438 18.66 -20.43 -20.78
C LYS A 438 18.55 -18.91 -20.78
N GLY A 439 18.02 -18.33 -19.71
CA GLY A 439 17.93 -16.88 -19.56
C GLY A 439 19.08 -16.30 -18.75
N ASP A 440 19.85 -15.41 -19.38
CA ASP A 440 20.99 -14.71 -18.78
C ASP A 440 20.79 -13.18 -18.69
N LYS A 441 19.66 -12.69 -19.22
CA LYS A 441 19.27 -11.26 -19.21
C LYS A 441 17.80 -11.06 -18.86
N LEU A 442 17.49 -9.90 -18.30
CA LEU A 442 16.15 -9.33 -18.28
C LEU A 442 16.07 -8.19 -19.29
N TYR A 443 14.85 -7.85 -19.70
CA TYR A 443 14.59 -6.84 -20.71
C TYR A 443 13.49 -5.86 -20.27
N ILE A 444 13.59 -4.64 -20.78
CA ILE A 444 12.61 -3.56 -20.61
C ILE A 444 12.29 -3.00 -21.99
N VAL A 445 11.02 -2.89 -22.35
CA VAL A 445 10.65 -2.31 -23.65
C VAL A 445 10.90 -0.80 -23.62
N LEU A 446 11.87 -0.32 -24.40
CA LEU A 446 12.19 1.11 -24.54
C LEU A 446 11.35 1.75 -25.63
N ASP A 447 11.09 1.04 -26.72
CA ASP A 447 10.29 1.50 -27.85
C ASP A 447 9.72 0.29 -28.62
N GLY A 448 8.57 0.47 -29.28
CA GLY A 448 7.84 -0.59 -29.94
C GLY A 448 7.08 -1.53 -28.98
N ARG A 449 6.73 -2.73 -29.44
CA ARG A 449 5.99 -3.73 -28.68
C ARG A 449 6.62 -5.11 -28.76
N VAL A 450 6.47 -5.88 -27.69
CA VAL A 450 6.99 -7.26 -27.60
C VAL A 450 5.85 -8.21 -27.28
N ARG A 451 5.63 -9.21 -28.14
CA ARG A 451 4.64 -10.27 -27.89
C ARG A 451 5.29 -11.39 -27.09
N ILE A 452 4.67 -11.73 -25.96
CA ILE A 452 4.95 -12.93 -25.19
C ILE A 452 3.96 -14.01 -25.59
N SER A 453 4.46 -15.14 -26.05
CA SER A 453 3.64 -16.24 -26.57
C SER A 453 4.10 -17.60 -26.09
N LYS A 454 3.20 -18.58 -26.12
CA LYS A 454 3.53 -19.99 -25.92
C LYS A 454 3.08 -20.78 -27.13
N PHE A 455 3.84 -21.81 -27.45
CA PHE A 455 3.42 -22.78 -28.45
C PHE A 455 2.59 -23.88 -27.78
N ILE A 456 1.33 -24.00 -28.19
CA ILE A 456 0.41 -25.01 -27.68
C ILE A 456 0.19 -26.06 -28.77
N PRO A 457 0.59 -27.33 -28.53
CA PRO A 457 0.37 -28.41 -29.50
C PRO A 457 -1.09 -28.47 -29.94
N GLY A 458 -1.33 -28.48 -31.25
CA GLY A 458 -2.68 -28.54 -31.85
C GLY A 458 -3.35 -27.17 -32.07
N VAL A 459 -3.02 -26.14 -31.28
CA VAL A 459 -3.57 -24.78 -31.43
C VAL A 459 -2.64 -23.90 -32.26
N GLY A 460 -1.35 -23.91 -31.94
CA GLY A 460 -0.33 -23.06 -32.55
C GLY A 460 0.26 -22.08 -31.54
N GLU A 461 0.72 -20.93 -32.04
CA GLU A 461 1.30 -19.88 -31.20
C GLU A 461 0.20 -18.99 -30.61
N GLU A 462 0.01 -19.05 -29.29
CA GLU A 462 -0.95 -18.21 -28.58
C GLU A 462 -0.25 -17.06 -27.86
N ALA A 463 -0.83 -15.86 -27.96
CA ALA A 463 -0.35 -14.70 -27.21
C ALA A 463 -0.81 -14.79 -25.76
N LEU A 464 0.14 -14.81 -24.83
CA LEU A 464 -0.16 -14.62 -23.42
C LEU A 464 -0.37 -13.13 -23.12
N THR A 465 0.49 -12.29 -23.68
CA THR A 465 0.37 -10.84 -23.59
C THR A 465 1.18 -10.13 -24.68
N VAL A 466 0.81 -8.89 -24.97
CA VAL A 466 1.67 -7.94 -25.67
C VAL A 466 2.17 -6.94 -24.64
N LEU A 467 3.46 -6.71 -24.62
CA LEU A 467 4.16 -5.81 -23.74
C LEU A 467 4.42 -4.51 -24.48
N ASP A 468 4.05 -3.41 -23.84
CA ASP A 468 4.21 -2.07 -24.34
C ASP A 468 5.45 -1.42 -23.74
N ARG A 469 5.76 -0.23 -24.25
CA ARG A 469 6.80 0.64 -23.73
C ARG A 469 6.73 0.76 -22.20
N GLY A 470 7.84 0.42 -21.55
CA GLY A 470 8.01 0.40 -20.09
C GLY A 470 7.74 -0.95 -19.42
N ASP A 471 7.29 -1.99 -20.14
CA ASP A 471 7.08 -3.31 -19.55
C ASP A 471 8.37 -4.13 -19.47
N PHE A 472 8.45 -4.99 -18.45
CA PHE A 472 9.59 -5.88 -18.20
C PHE A 472 9.28 -7.32 -18.57
N PHE A 473 10.31 -8.03 -19.03
CA PHE A 473 10.22 -9.46 -19.32
C PHE A 473 11.57 -10.16 -19.27
N GLY A 474 11.55 -11.48 -19.08
CA GLY A 474 12.76 -12.29 -18.96
C GLY A 474 13.43 -12.22 -17.59
N GLU A 475 12.80 -11.57 -16.62
CA GLU A 475 13.24 -11.43 -15.24
C GLU A 475 13.32 -12.77 -14.49
N MET A 476 12.40 -13.69 -14.77
CA MET A 476 12.22 -14.92 -13.99
C MET A 476 13.46 -15.82 -14.02
N ALA A 477 14.08 -15.95 -15.20
CA ALA A 477 15.24 -16.81 -15.41
C ALA A 477 16.53 -16.30 -14.74
N LEU A 478 16.54 -15.04 -14.28
CA LEU A 478 17.67 -14.50 -13.53
C LEU A 478 17.66 -14.90 -12.04
N ILE A 479 16.50 -15.27 -11.49
CA ILE A 479 16.35 -15.59 -10.06
C ILE A 479 16.43 -17.09 -9.82
N ASP A 480 15.71 -17.88 -10.62
CA ASP A 480 15.46 -19.29 -10.35
C ASP A 480 16.34 -20.24 -11.18
N ASP A 481 17.19 -19.70 -12.07
CA ASP A 481 18.02 -20.43 -13.03
C ASP A 481 17.26 -21.40 -13.95
N LYS A 482 15.93 -21.30 -13.98
CA LYS A 482 15.09 -22.11 -14.86
C LYS A 482 15.09 -21.50 -16.27
N ALA A 483 14.76 -22.33 -17.24
CA ALA A 483 14.60 -21.90 -18.62
C ALA A 483 13.50 -20.83 -18.78
N ARG A 484 13.58 -20.06 -19.88
CA ARG A 484 12.54 -19.12 -20.30
C ARG A 484 11.19 -19.82 -20.34
N SER A 485 10.19 -19.21 -19.71
CA SER A 485 8.84 -19.75 -19.59
C SER A 485 8.00 -19.58 -20.86
N ALA A 486 8.37 -18.66 -21.76
CA ALA A 486 7.60 -18.31 -22.95
C ALA A 486 8.54 -17.77 -24.06
N ASP A 487 8.01 -17.70 -25.28
CA ASP A 487 8.63 -17.00 -26.41
C ASP A 487 8.45 -15.49 -26.25
N ALA A 488 9.46 -14.71 -26.68
CA ALA A 488 9.38 -13.25 -26.78
C ALA A 488 9.83 -12.80 -28.16
N LYS A 489 8.99 -12.02 -28.86
CA LYS A 489 9.30 -11.51 -30.20
C LYS A 489 8.86 -10.06 -30.38
N ALA A 490 9.60 -9.30 -31.19
CA ALA A 490 9.19 -7.96 -31.61
C ALA A 490 7.87 -8.05 -32.39
N HIS A 491 6.91 -7.18 -32.07
CA HIS A 491 5.55 -7.27 -32.58
C HIS A 491 5.01 -5.90 -32.99
N ASP A 492 4.34 -5.85 -34.15
CA ASP A 492 3.65 -4.66 -34.64
C ASP A 492 4.60 -3.45 -34.72
N GLY A 493 5.73 -3.69 -35.43
CA GLY A 493 6.87 -2.79 -35.59
C GLY A 493 8.20 -3.34 -35.06
N ASP A 494 9.28 -2.59 -35.31
CA ASP A 494 10.58 -2.78 -34.66
C ASP A 494 10.43 -2.55 -33.14
N ALA A 495 11.22 -3.28 -32.34
CA ALA A 495 11.27 -3.10 -30.90
C ALA A 495 12.70 -2.74 -30.45
N THR A 496 12.82 -1.74 -29.58
CA THR A 496 14.06 -1.43 -28.88
C THR A 496 13.88 -1.75 -27.41
N VAL A 497 14.82 -2.49 -26.84
CA VAL A 497 14.76 -2.92 -25.44
C VAL A 497 16.04 -2.55 -24.70
N LEU A 498 15.91 -2.21 -23.43
CA LEU A 498 17.03 -2.21 -22.49
C LEU A 498 17.23 -3.63 -21.98
N SER A 499 18.46 -4.12 -21.97
CA SER A 499 18.82 -5.42 -21.42
C SER A 499 19.80 -5.27 -20.26
N ILE A 500 19.56 -6.02 -19.19
CA ILE A 500 20.44 -6.11 -18.02
C ILE A 500 20.80 -7.59 -17.87
N ASP A 501 22.09 -7.90 -17.98
CA ASP A 501 22.57 -9.26 -17.79
C ASP A 501 22.75 -9.62 -16.31
N ARG A 502 22.93 -10.91 -16.05
CA ARG A 502 23.13 -11.43 -14.69
C ARG A 502 24.35 -10.82 -13.98
N ALA A 503 25.44 -10.60 -14.70
CA ALA A 503 26.66 -10.06 -14.10
C ALA A 503 26.42 -8.64 -13.59
N THR A 504 25.78 -7.83 -14.43
CA THR A 504 25.38 -6.45 -14.11
C THR A 504 24.34 -6.40 -13.00
N LEU A 505 23.36 -7.32 -13.01
CA LEU A 505 22.41 -7.48 -11.92
C LEU A 505 23.12 -7.75 -10.59
N ASN A 506 24.03 -8.73 -10.58
CA ASN A 506 24.80 -9.07 -9.38
C ASN A 506 25.66 -7.89 -8.91
N GLU A 507 26.20 -7.09 -9.83
CA GLU A 507 26.91 -5.86 -9.51
C GLU A 507 25.98 -4.86 -8.81
N ILE A 508 24.81 -4.54 -9.38
CA ILE A 508 23.82 -3.63 -8.76
C ILE A 508 23.42 -4.10 -7.35
N LEU A 509 23.26 -5.41 -7.15
CA LEU A 509 22.88 -6.00 -5.86
C LEU A 509 24.03 -6.02 -4.84
N SER A 510 25.27 -5.92 -5.32
CA SER A 510 26.48 -5.85 -4.50
C SER A 510 26.95 -4.40 -4.27
N MET A 511 26.27 -3.41 -4.85
CA MET A 511 26.49 -1.99 -4.60
C MET A 511 25.94 -1.56 -3.24
N ASP A 512 25.88 -0.25 -3.00
CA ASP A 512 25.24 0.33 -1.83
C ASP A 512 23.79 -0.17 -1.66
N PRO A 513 23.39 -0.61 -0.45
CA PRO A 513 22.06 -1.16 -0.19
C PRO A 513 20.90 -0.26 -0.59
N HIS A 514 21.10 1.07 -0.66
CA HIS A 514 20.05 1.97 -1.12
C HIS A 514 19.76 1.79 -2.61
N ALA A 515 20.79 1.68 -3.45
CA ALA A 515 20.65 1.49 -4.89
C ALA A 515 20.05 0.11 -5.20
N SER A 516 20.54 -0.94 -4.53
CA SER A 516 20.01 -2.30 -4.67
C SER A 516 18.53 -2.37 -4.28
N LEU A 517 18.15 -1.70 -3.19
CA LEU A 517 16.76 -1.63 -2.74
C LEU A 517 15.86 -0.91 -3.75
N GLN A 518 16.30 0.23 -4.29
CA GLN A 518 15.54 0.95 -5.31
C GLN A 518 15.30 0.07 -6.54
N PHE A 519 16.33 -0.63 -7.01
CA PHE A 519 16.23 -1.51 -8.17
C PHE A 519 15.33 -2.72 -7.91
N LEU A 520 15.45 -3.39 -6.76
CA LEU A 520 14.59 -4.51 -6.41
C LEU A 520 13.12 -4.09 -6.21
N ASN A 521 12.87 -2.94 -5.58
CA ASN A 521 11.52 -2.41 -5.43
C ASN A 521 10.87 -2.13 -6.79
N LEU A 522 11.62 -1.53 -7.71
CA LEU A 522 11.19 -1.35 -9.09
C LEU A 522 10.78 -2.68 -9.73
N LEU A 523 11.65 -3.69 -9.71
CA LEU A 523 11.35 -5.01 -10.27
C LEU A 523 10.10 -5.64 -9.63
N CYS A 524 10.00 -5.59 -8.30
CA CYS A 524 8.88 -6.15 -7.56
C CYS A 524 7.55 -5.47 -7.92
N ARG A 525 7.51 -4.14 -8.04
CA ARG A 525 6.30 -3.41 -8.45
C ARG A 525 5.82 -3.82 -9.82
N MET A 526 6.76 -4.00 -10.74
CA MET A 526 6.44 -4.31 -12.13
C MET A 526 5.93 -5.73 -12.30
N ILE A 527 6.54 -6.70 -11.64
CA ILE A 527 6.06 -8.09 -11.64
C ILE A 527 4.72 -8.19 -10.90
N SER A 528 4.54 -7.44 -9.81
CA SER A 528 3.25 -7.37 -9.11
C SER A 528 2.15 -6.89 -10.07
N ARG A 529 2.38 -5.81 -10.83
CA ARG A 529 1.41 -5.32 -11.83
C ARG A 529 1.10 -6.39 -12.88
N ARG A 530 2.13 -7.00 -13.45
CA ARG A 530 1.98 -8.07 -14.45
C ARG A 530 1.18 -9.27 -13.92
N LEU A 531 1.44 -9.68 -12.68
CA LEU A 531 0.72 -10.81 -12.06
C LEU A 531 -0.76 -10.48 -11.85
N ARG A 532 -1.11 -9.25 -11.45
CA ARG A 532 -2.52 -8.79 -11.39
C ARG A 532 -3.18 -8.90 -12.76
N GLU A 533 -2.54 -8.38 -13.80
CA GLU A 533 -3.07 -8.41 -15.17
C GLU A 533 -3.26 -9.83 -15.70
N ILE A 534 -2.32 -10.74 -15.44
CA ILE A 534 -2.44 -12.16 -15.81
C ILE A 534 -3.60 -12.81 -15.05
N ASN A 535 -3.73 -12.54 -13.74
CA ASN A 535 -4.82 -13.08 -12.94
C ASN A 535 -6.20 -12.59 -13.42
N GLU A 536 -6.34 -11.30 -13.76
CA GLU A 536 -7.58 -10.77 -14.36
C GLU A 536 -7.89 -11.46 -15.69
N LYS A 537 -6.89 -11.68 -16.56
CA LYS A 537 -7.07 -12.39 -17.83
C LYS A 537 -7.50 -13.84 -17.61
N ILE A 538 -6.89 -14.55 -16.65
CA ILE A 538 -7.29 -15.92 -16.29
C ILE A 538 -8.78 -15.95 -15.90
N VAL A 539 -9.22 -14.99 -15.09
CA VAL A 539 -10.63 -14.89 -14.66
C VAL A 539 -11.55 -14.58 -15.83
N GLN A 540 -11.20 -13.60 -16.67
CA GLN A 540 -11.97 -13.24 -17.86
C GLN A 540 -12.07 -14.39 -18.86
N TRP A 541 -11.02 -15.18 -19.04
CA TRP A 541 -11.04 -16.33 -19.95
C TRP A 541 -11.92 -17.45 -19.43
N LYS A 542 -11.84 -17.78 -18.15
CA LYS A 542 -12.76 -18.75 -17.53
C LYS A 542 -14.22 -18.29 -17.60
N TYR A 543 -14.46 -16.98 -17.46
CA TYR A 543 -15.78 -16.38 -17.68
C TYR A 543 -16.28 -16.60 -19.13
N MET A 544 -15.42 -16.43 -20.13
CA MET A 544 -15.77 -16.55 -21.54
C MET A 544 -15.90 -18.00 -22.02
N SER A 545 -15.15 -18.95 -21.45
CA SER A 545 -15.17 -20.36 -21.86
C SER A 545 -16.27 -21.19 -21.20
N GLY A 546 -17.07 -20.59 -20.30
CA GLY A 546 -18.11 -21.31 -19.55
C GLY A 546 -17.56 -22.44 -18.67
N GLY A 547 -16.27 -22.37 -18.31
CA GLY A 547 -15.59 -23.39 -17.51
C GLY A 547 -15.99 -23.26 -16.04
N PHE A 548 -17.11 -23.90 -15.69
CA PHE A 548 -17.62 -24.07 -14.33
C PHE A 548 -17.49 -25.52 -13.88
#